data_AF-A0A2N5SA24-F1
#
_entry.id   AF-A0A2N5SA24-F1
#
_cell.length_a   1.000
_cell.length_b   1.000
_cell.length_c   1.000
_cell.angle_alpha   90.00
_cell.angle_beta   90.00
_cell.angle_gamma   90.00
#
_symmetry.space_group_name_H-M   'P 1'
#
loop_
_entity.id
_entity.type
_entity.pdbx_description
1 polymer ?
#
loop_
_entity_poly.entity_id
_entity_poly.type
_entity_poly.pdbx_seq_one_letter_code
_entity_poly.pdbx_strand_id
1 'polypeptide(L)'
;MFYCLAYHTAGAKSVHTSAYHSQTNGKSEWFNSILKAAISRLNTTGDPSKWEDCLPAALFSARIHVSDSSRFSPFELLYGVKPRLPKDRQRMIAANPAIPGMEELKSCIEALNKNQAAATGNTAMQALKNKEAFDGKTAFARDLESLVVAKVLDNDAYIIIDHSGKEYPRPVNGNSLKPVALRSLIVNDMWAAPPALVQKEKRADTKVARALLKKTKALAMTRKPKPTTGVGKKGPVTLTPAQPPGRRLRLKLGAPPRKLCKE
;
A
#
# COMPACT_ATOMS: atom_id res chain seq x y z
N MET A 1 9.59 26.91 -4.91
CA MET A 1 10.71 27.46 -4.12
C MET A 1 10.24 28.31 -2.95
N PHE A 2 9.30 29.25 -3.11
CA PHE A 2 8.85 30.20 -2.06
C PHE A 2 8.60 29.60 -0.66
N TYR A 3 7.86 28.48 -0.54
CA TYR A 3 7.59 27.87 0.77
C TYR A 3 8.85 27.47 1.55
N CYS A 4 9.88 26.95 0.88
CA CYS A 4 11.12 26.51 1.54
C CYS A 4 11.87 27.71 2.18
N LEU A 5 11.89 28.85 1.47
CA LEU A 5 12.48 30.08 1.97
C LEU A 5 11.73 30.60 3.20
N ALA A 6 10.38 30.60 3.16
CA ALA A 6 9.54 31.05 4.27
C ALA A 6 9.73 30.20 5.55
N TYR A 7 9.82 28.88 5.43
CA TYR A 7 10.11 28.01 6.58
C TYR A 7 11.52 28.24 7.13
N HIS A 8 12.52 28.46 6.25
CA HIS A 8 13.89 28.74 6.67
C HIS A 8 13.99 30.08 7.45
N THR A 9 13.33 31.14 6.97
CA THR A 9 13.26 32.43 7.68
C THR A 9 12.51 32.35 9.02
N ALA A 10 11.57 31.42 9.15
CA ALA A 10 10.85 31.17 10.40
C ALA A 10 11.57 30.21 11.36
N GLY A 11 12.78 29.73 11.02
CA GLY A 11 13.51 28.72 11.79
C GLY A 11 12.85 27.33 11.81
N ALA A 12 11.82 27.11 10.99
CA ALA A 12 11.02 25.89 10.98
C ALA A 12 11.63 24.82 10.07
N LYS A 13 11.79 23.59 10.60
CA LYS A 13 12.27 22.44 9.81
C LYS A 13 11.14 21.85 8.98
N SER A 14 11.25 21.92 7.65
CA SER A 14 10.30 21.29 6.74
C SER A 14 10.63 19.81 6.55
N VAL A 15 9.73 18.93 7.01
CA VAL A 15 9.83 17.47 6.86
C VAL A 15 8.88 17.00 5.76
N HIS A 16 9.35 16.13 4.87
CA HIS A 16 8.60 15.64 3.72
C HIS A 16 8.30 14.15 3.86
N THR A 17 7.11 13.73 3.45
CA THR A 17 6.72 12.31 3.40
C THR A 17 7.20 11.65 2.10
N SER A 18 7.21 10.32 2.05
CA SER A 18 7.43 9.59 0.79
C SER A 18 6.33 9.90 -0.23
N ALA A 19 6.67 9.79 -1.52
CA ALA A 19 5.76 10.13 -2.62
C ALA A 19 4.58 9.16 -2.68
N TYR A 20 3.38 9.68 -2.99
CA TYR A 20 2.13 8.92 -3.11
C TYR A 20 1.72 8.09 -1.89
N HIS A 21 2.24 8.44 -0.70
CA HIS A 21 1.97 7.71 0.54
C HIS A 21 1.16 8.59 1.52
N SER A 22 -0.13 8.72 1.23
CA SER A 22 -1.14 9.44 2.03
C SER A 22 -1.16 9.05 3.51
N GLN A 23 -0.92 7.77 3.79
CA GLN A 23 -1.00 7.18 5.14
C GLN A 23 -0.11 7.88 6.18
N THR A 24 1.08 8.41 5.83
CA THR A 24 1.90 9.19 6.79
C THR A 24 1.18 10.46 7.25
N ASN A 25 0.38 11.09 6.39
CA ASN A 25 -0.44 12.25 6.72
C ASN A 25 -1.84 11.88 7.24
N GLY A 26 -2.07 10.61 7.58
CA GLY A 26 -3.39 10.07 7.93
C GLY A 26 -4.12 10.82 9.06
N LYS A 27 -3.39 11.45 10.00
CA LYS A 27 -4.01 12.32 11.03
C LYS A 27 -4.68 13.57 10.42
N SER A 28 -4.01 14.23 9.48
CA SER A 28 -4.54 15.40 8.77
C SER A 28 -5.65 15.00 7.79
N GLU A 29 -5.52 13.86 7.12
CA GLU A 29 -6.57 13.34 6.24
C GLU A 29 -7.84 12.96 7.01
N TRP A 30 -7.70 12.31 8.17
CA TRP A 30 -8.80 12.01 9.08
C TRP A 30 -9.47 13.29 9.61
N PHE A 31 -8.68 14.29 10.01
CA PHE A 31 -9.21 15.60 10.42
C PHE A 31 -9.97 16.30 9.28
N ASN A 32 -9.45 16.26 8.05
CA ASN A 32 -10.16 16.77 6.88
C ASN A 32 -11.48 16.05 6.63
N SER A 33 -11.56 14.74 6.91
CA SER A 33 -12.80 13.96 6.86
C SER A 33 -13.82 14.43 7.91
N ILE A 34 -13.37 14.65 9.16
CA ILE A 34 -14.21 15.22 10.23
C ILE A 34 -14.75 16.59 9.85
N LEU A 35 -13.91 17.50 9.36
CA LEU A 35 -14.34 18.84 8.97
C LEU A 35 -15.38 18.79 7.84
N LYS A 36 -15.17 17.98 6.81
CA LYS A 36 -16.15 17.78 5.73
C LYS A 36 -17.49 17.25 6.28
N ALA A 37 -17.45 16.27 7.17
CA ALA A 37 -18.66 15.72 7.81
C ALA A 37 -19.36 16.75 8.72
N ALA A 38 -18.61 17.57 9.44
CA ALA A 38 -19.16 18.63 10.30
C ALA A 38 -19.82 19.74 9.46
N ILE A 39 -19.13 20.26 8.44
CA ILE A 39 -19.66 21.27 7.51
C ILE A 39 -20.91 20.74 6.79
N SER A 40 -20.87 19.50 6.30
CA SER A 40 -22.03 18.87 5.63
C SER A 40 -23.24 18.66 6.53
N ARG A 41 -23.06 18.59 7.86
CA ARG A 41 -24.17 18.49 8.84
C ARG A 41 -24.69 19.86 9.28
N LEU A 42 -23.82 20.86 9.32
CA LEU A 42 -24.19 22.23 9.71
C LEU A 42 -24.83 23.01 8.56
N ASN A 43 -24.47 22.71 7.31
CA ASN A 43 -25.06 23.32 6.12
C ASN A 43 -26.50 22.83 5.89
N THR A 44 -27.45 23.40 6.62
CA THR A 44 -28.89 23.11 6.48
C THR A 44 -29.48 23.67 5.16
N THR A 45 -28.81 24.64 4.54
CA THR A 45 -29.28 25.28 3.29
C THR A 45 -29.04 24.42 2.05
N GLY A 46 -28.08 23.49 2.08
CA GLY A 46 -27.70 22.64 0.94
C GLY A 46 -26.79 23.33 -0.09
N ASP A 47 -26.66 24.66 -0.05
CA ASP A 47 -25.78 25.44 -0.93
C ASP A 47 -24.29 25.17 -0.62
N PRO A 48 -23.48 24.61 -1.54
CA PRO A 48 -22.06 24.33 -1.25
C PRO A 48 -21.20 25.60 -1.13
N SER A 49 -21.66 26.76 -1.61
CA SER A 49 -20.91 28.02 -1.53
C SER A 49 -20.87 28.65 -0.13
N LYS A 50 -21.84 28.37 0.75
CA LYS A 50 -21.96 28.98 2.10
C LYS A 50 -21.22 28.19 3.19
N TRP A 51 -20.20 27.44 2.81
CA TRP A 51 -19.43 26.59 3.74
C TRP A 51 -18.59 27.41 4.72
N GLU A 52 -18.22 28.64 4.35
CA GLU A 52 -17.42 29.57 5.18
C GLU A 52 -18.16 29.98 6.46
N ASP A 53 -19.46 30.29 6.37
CA ASP A 53 -20.30 30.63 7.53
C ASP A 53 -20.37 29.47 8.55
N CYS A 54 -20.32 28.23 8.06
CA CYS A 54 -20.33 27.03 8.88
C CYS A 54 -18.95 26.69 9.47
N LEU A 55 -17.85 27.25 8.93
CA LEU A 55 -16.48 26.85 9.26
C LEU A 55 -16.10 27.12 10.73
N PRO A 56 -16.42 28.27 11.37
CA PRO A 56 -16.10 28.50 12.78
C PRO A 56 -16.79 27.49 13.71
N ALA A 57 -18.07 27.19 13.43
CA ALA A 57 -18.84 26.21 14.19
C ALA A 57 -18.31 24.78 14.00
N ALA A 58 -17.93 24.40 12.77
CA ALA A 58 -17.32 23.11 12.47
C ALA A 58 -15.96 22.94 13.17
N LEU A 59 -15.10 23.97 13.14
CA LEU A 59 -13.80 23.98 13.81
C LEU A 59 -13.94 23.92 15.35
N PHE A 60 -14.90 24.66 15.92
CA PHE A 60 -15.18 24.59 17.35
C PHE A 60 -15.64 23.19 17.75
N SER A 61 -16.61 22.62 17.03
CA SER A 61 -17.10 21.24 17.23
C SER A 61 -15.96 20.21 17.20
N ALA A 62 -15.09 20.27 16.17
CA ALA A 62 -13.94 19.37 16.06
C ALA A 62 -12.90 19.55 17.19
N ARG A 63 -12.78 20.75 17.76
CA ARG A 63 -11.84 21.05 18.86
C ARG A 63 -12.36 20.60 20.23
N ILE A 64 -13.68 20.63 20.46
CA ILE A 64 -14.30 20.20 21.72
C ILE A 64 -14.63 18.70 21.75
N HIS A 65 -14.76 18.05 20.59
CA HIS A 65 -15.09 16.63 20.50
C HIS A 65 -14.01 15.76 21.16
N VAL A 66 -14.41 14.89 22.09
CA VAL A 66 -13.53 13.89 22.72
C VAL A 66 -13.25 12.78 21.71
N SER A 67 -11.98 12.50 21.40
CA SER A 67 -11.66 11.41 20.46
C SER A 67 -11.67 10.05 21.19
N ASP A 68 -12.26 9.02 20.59
CA ASP A 68 -12.30 7.67 21.17
C ASP A 68 -10.91 7.05 21.38
N SER A 69 -9.94 7.44 20.55
CA SER A 69 -8.56 6.92 20.59
C SER A 69 -7.69 7.62 21.64
N SER A 70 -7.83 8.92 21.86
CA SER A 70 -7.10 9.64 22.90
C SER A 70 -7.80 9.60 24.27
N ARG A 71 -9.15 9.55 24.25
CA ARG A 71 -10.08 9.79 25.37
C ARG A 71 -10.13 11.23 25.89
N PHE A 72 -9.53 12.18 25.18
CA PHE A 72 -9.53 13.61 25.51
C PHE A 72 -9.96 14.47 24.32
N SER A 73 -10.42 15.70 24.59
CA SER A 73 -10.66 16.69 23.53
C SER A 73 -9.37 17.41 23.14
N PRO A 74 -9.19 17.81 21.87
CA PRO A 74 -8.07 18.67 21.46
C PRO A 74 -7.96 19.98 22.26
N PHE A 75 -9.10 20.54 22.68
CA PHE A 75 -9.15 21.72 23.56
C PHE A 75 -8.49 21.45 24.93
N GLU A 76 -8.87 20.35 25.57
CA GLU A 76 -8.38 19.95 26.90
C GLU A 76 -6.89 19.57 26.87
N LEU A 77 -6.41 18.95 25.78
CA LEU A 77 -4.98 18.65 25.60
C LEU A 77 -4.12 19.89 25.36
N LEU A 78 -4.69 20.96 24.80
CA LEU A 78 -3.97 22.22 24.53
C LEU A 78 -3.99 23.17 25.74
N TYR A 79 -5.12 23.30 26.42
CA TYR A 79 -5.32 24.30 27.47
C TYR A 79 -5.40 23.72 28.89
N GLY A 80 -5.46 22.39 29.06
CA GLY A 80 -5.63 21.75 30.38
C GLY A 80 -7.01 21.95 31.01
N VAL A 81 -7.91 22.66 30.33
CA VAL A 81 -9.24 23.06 30.82
C VAL A 81 -10.30 22.52 29.87
N LYS A 82 -11.47 22.12 30.39
CA LYS A 82 -12.59 21.68 29.56
C LYS A 82 -13.24 22.87 28.84
N PRO A 83 -13.62 22.73 27.56
CA PRO A 83 -14.28 23.81 26.83
C PRO A 83 -15.63 24.15 27.46
N ARG A 84 -15.98 25.43 27.52
CA ARG A 84 -17.33 25.85 27.96
C ARG A 84 -18.31 25.65 26.81
N LEU A 85 -19.34 24.85 27.02
CA LEU A 85 -20.46 24.70 26.09
C LEU A 85 -21.62 25.64 26.46
N PRO A 86 -22.47 26.05 25.51
CA PRO A 86 -23.68 26.85 25.80
C PRO A 86 -24.68 26.17 26.75
N LYS A 87 -24.58 24.85 26.95
CA LYS A 87 -25.39 24.08 27.90
C LYS A 87 -24.79 24.02 29.32
N ASP A 88 -23.53 24.42 29.49
CA ASP A 88 -22.90 24.42 30.82
C ASP A 88 -23.51 25.53 31.67
N ARG A 89 -23.72 25.24 32.96
CA ARG A 89 -24.21 26.26 33.90
C ARG A 89 -23.25 27.44 33.90
N GLN A 90 -23.76 28.59 33.49
CA GLN A 90 -22.98 29.81 33.29
C GLN A 90 -22.39 30.28 34.62
N ARG A 91 -21.14 29.89 34.90
CA ARG A 91 -20.37 30.44 36.02
C ARG A 91 -20.21 31.93 35.76
N MET A 92 -20.69 32.76 36.68
CA MET A 92 -20.42 34.19 36.64
C MET A 92 -18.91 34.38 36.53
N ILE A 93 -18.47 35.05 35.47
CA ILE A 93 -17.08 35.48 35.36
C ILE A 93 -16.92 36.55 36.44
N ALA A 94 -16.10 36.29 37.46
CA ALA A 94 -15.84 37.27 38.49
C ALA A 94 -15.32 38.55 37.84
N ALA A 95 -15.86 39.71 38.25
CA ALA A 95 -15.55 41.01 37.63
C ALA A 95 -14.03 41.30 37.61
N ASN A 96 -13.32 40.81 38.62
CA ASN A 96 -11.88 40.67 38.63
C ASN A 96 -11.53 39.18 38.48
N PRO A 97 -10.87 38.75 37.38
CA PRO A 97 -10.31 37.40 37.31
C PRO A 97 -9.16 37.31 38.32
N ALA A 98 -9.34 36.53 39.39
CA ALA A 98 -8.24 36.19 40.27
C ALA A 98 -7.15 35.48 39.44
N ILE A 99 -5.95 36.06 39.39
CA ILE A 99 -4.79 35.42 38.78
C ILE A 99 -4.50 34.18 39.62
N PRO A 100 -4.47 32.96 39.03
CA PRO A 100 -4.20 31.75 39.79
C PRO A 100 -2.88 31.85 40.54
N GLY A 101 -2.85 31.32 41.77
CA GLY A 101 -1.61 31.26 42.54
C GLY A 101 -0.53 30.48 41.78
N MET A 102 0.74 30.80 42.01
CA MET A 102 1.86 30.06 41.39
C MET A 102 1.83 28.55 41.67
N GLU A 103 1.21 28.13 42.78
CA GLU A 103 1.00 26.73 43.15
C GLU A 103 -0.13 26.08 42.36
N GLU A 104 -1.26 26.78 42.19
CA GLU A 104 -2.37 26.34 41.35
C GLU A 104 -1.93 26.17 39.90
N LEU A 105 -1.16 27.14 39.37
CA LEU A 105 -0.61 27.08 38.02
C LEU A 105 0.31 25.86 37.81
N LYS A 106 1.20 25.56 38.77
CA LYS A 106 2.04 24.36 38.75
C LYS A 106 1.19 23.09 38.71
N SER A 107 0.19 22.99 39.60
CA SER A 107 -0.74 21.86 39.66
C SER A 107 -1.51 21.66 38.34
N CYS A 108 -1.98 22.75 37.72
CA CYS A 108 -2.63 22.70 36.41
C CYS A 108 -1.67 22.23 35.29
N ILE A 109 -0.42 22.70 35.27
CA ILE A 109 0.59 22.25 34.29
C ILE A 109 0.91 20.76 34.46
N GLU A 110 1.05 20.29 35.70
CA GLU A 110 1.23 18.86 35.98
C GLU A 110 0.04 18.01 35.51
N ALA A 111 -1.19 18.46 35.77
CA ALA A 111 -2.41 17.77 35.31
C ALA A 111 -2.48 17.73 33.78
N LEU A 112 -2.14 18.83 33.10
CA LEU A 112 -2.05 18.90 31.64
C LEU A 112 -1.01 17.91 31.09
N ASN A 113 0.19 17.87 31.67
CA ASN A 113 1.25 16.93 31.28
C ASN A 113 0.83 15.47 31.49
N LYS A 114 0.15 15.16 32.60
CA LYS A 114 -0.43 13.82 32.87
C LYS A 114 -1.48 13.44 31.82
N ASN A 115 -2.37 14.36 31.45
CA ASN A 115 -3.38 14.14 30.40
C ASN A 115 -2.75 13.93 29.02
N GLN A 116 -1.73 14.71 28.66
CA GLN A 116 -0.98 14.52 27.40
C GLN A 116 -0.24 13.17 27.37
N ALA A 117 0.42 12.78 28.47
CA ALA A 117 1.07 11.48 28.58
C ALA A 117 0.06 10.33 28.41
N ALA A 118 -1.09 10.39 29.08
CA ALA A 118 -2.16 9.41 28.91
C ALA A 118 -2.72 9.38 27.47
N ALA A 119 -2.95 10.54 26.85
CA ALA A 119 -3.45 10.64 25.48
C ALA A 119 -2.48 10.05 24.44
N THR A 120 -1.18 10.30 24.60
CA THR A 120 -0.14 9.73 23.72
C THR A 120 -0.04 8.21 23.90
N GLY A 121 -0.08 7.70 25.13
CA GLY A 121 -0.13 6.26 25.42
C GLY A 121 -1.36 5.58 24.82
N ASN A 122 -2.56 6.14 25.02
CA ASN A 122 -3.80 5.61 24.43
C ASN A 122 -3.74 5.58 22.90
N THR A 123 -3.22 6.66 22.29
CA THR A 123 -3.06 6.76 20.83
C THR A 123 -2.06 5.74 20.30
N ALA A 124 -0.95 5.50 21.01
CA ALA A 124 0.05 4.49 20.66
C ALA A 124 -0.53 3.06 20.74
N MET A 125 -1.25 2.74 21.83
CA MET A 125 -1.93 1.45 21.98
C MET A 125 -2.98 1.22 20.88
N GLN A 126 -3.73 2.25 20.49
CA GLN A 126 -4.67 2.15 19.37
C GLN A 126 -3.96 2.02 18.02
N ALA A 127 -2.81 2.67 17.83
CA ALA A 127 -2.00 2.52 16.61
C ALA A 127 -1.46 1.07 16.45
N LEU A 128 -1.02 0.44 17.54
CA LEU A 128 -0.61 -0.97 17.54
C LEU A 128 -1.77 -1.90 17.14
N LYS A 129 -2.94 -1.76 17.78
CA LYS A 129 -4.15 -2.53 17.41
C LYS A 129 -4.56 -2.31 15.95
N ASN A 130 -4.47 -1.08 15.47
CA ASN A 130 -4.77 -0.75 14.07
C ASN A 130 -3.76 -1.40 13.10
N LYS A 131 -2.47 -1.48 13.48
CA LYS A 131 -1.42 -2.18 12.71
C LYS A 131 -1.71 -3.68 12.65
N GLU A 132 -1.94 -4.34 13.78
CA GLU A 132 -2.30 -5.78 13.83
C GLU A 132 -3.54 -6.09 12.96
N ALA A 133 -4.59 -5.26 13.07
CA ALA A 133 -5.82 -5.42 12.30
C ALA A 133 -5.65 -5.11 10.80
N PHE A 134 -4.66 -4.31 10.42
CA PHE A 134 -4.29 -4.04 9.03
C PHE A 134 -3.46 -5.20 8.46
N ASP A 135 -2.41 -5.61 9.17
CA ASP A 135 -1.52 -6.72 8.79
C ASP A 135 -2.34 -8.01 8.57
N GLY A 136 -3.29 -8.32 9.45
CA GLY A 136 -4.21 -9.47 9.30
C GLY A 136 -5.18 -9.38 8.10
N LYS A 137 -5.43 -8.20 7.55
CA LYS A 137 -6.29 -8.00 6.35
C LYS A 137 -5.51 -7.92 5.04
N THR A 138 -4.20 -7.67 5.08
CA THR A 138 -3.40 -7.41 3.88
C THR A 138 -3.05 -8.69 3.10
N ALA A 139 -3.86 -9.00 2.09
CA ALA A 139 -3.49 -9.94 1.04
C ALA A 139 -2.58 -9.24 0.01
N PHE A 140 -1.29 -9.59 0.01
CA PHE A 140 -0.33 -9.06 -0.98
C PHE A 140 -0.35 -9.91 -2.25
N ALA A 141 -0.21 -9.26 -3.41
CA ALA A 141 -0.04 -9.95 -4.69
C ALA A 141 1.27 -10.76 -4.69
N ARG A 142 1.23 -11.98 -5.24
CA ARG A 142 2.37 -12.92 -5.25
C ARG A 142 3.44 -12.61 -6.32
N ASP A 143 3.19 -11.61 -7.15
CA ASP A 143 3.86 -11.43 -8.45
C ASP A 143 4.85 -10.25 -8.50
N LEU A 144 5.20 -9.65 -7.35
CA LEU A 144 6.21 -8.59 -7.31
C LEU A 144 7.61 -9.15 -7.58
N GLU A 145 8.38 -8.42 -8.37
CA GLU A 145 9.77 -8.72 -8.68
C GLU A 145 10.65 -8.47 -7.45
N SER A 146 11.69 -9.29 -7.27
CA SER A 146 12.56 -9.21 -6.09
C SER A 146 13.43 -7.96 -6.13
N LEU A 147 13.16 -7.05 -5.19
CA LEU A 147 13.89 -5.79 -5.02
C LEU A 147 14.90 -5.91 -3.87
N VAL A 148 16.07 -5.28 -4.00
CA VAL A 148 17.14 -5.31 -2.99
C VAL A 148 17.12 -4.01 -2.19
N VAL A 149 17.26 -4.08 -0.87
CA VAL A 149 17.38 -2.88 -0.02
C VAL A 149 18.80 -2.32 -0.16
N ALA A 150 18.92 -1.07 -0.61
CA ALA A 150 20.18 -0.35 -0.70
C ALA A 150 20.61 0.21 0.67
N LYS A 151 19.69 0.92 1.32
CA LYS A 151 19.89 1.63 2.58
C LYS A 151 18.61 1.60 3.39
N VAL A 152 18.72 1.26 4.67
CA VAL A 152 17.65 1.39 5.66
C VAL A 152 17.67 2.82 6.19
N LEU A 153 16.51 3.44 6.31
CA LEU A 153 16.28 4.76 6.89
C LEU A 153 15.36 4.63 8.12
N ASP A 154 15.31 5.69 8.93
CA ASP A 154 14.42 5.75 10.08
C ASP A 154 12.93 5.69 9.68
N ASN A 155 12.09 5.19 10.59
CA ASN A 155 10.62 5.10 10.45
C ASN A 155 10.14 4.16 9.32
N ASP A 156 10.67 2.93 9.27
CA ASP A 156 10.31 1.90 8.28
C ASP A 156 10.45 2.40 6.82
N ALA A 157 11.48 3.20 6.52
CA ALA A 157 11.75 3.68 5.17
C ALA A 157 12.99 3.02 4.56
N TYR A 158 12.96 2.76 3.25
CA TYR A 158 14.00 2.02 2.54
C TYR A 158 14.34 2.69 1.21
N ILE A 159 15.62 2.83 0.92
CA ILE A 159 16.12 3.08 -0.44
C ILE A 159 16.32 1.73 -1.10
N ILE A 160 15.82 1.58 -2.33
CA ILE A 160 15.72 0.30 -3.02
C ILE A 160 16.58 0.32 -4.29
N ILE A 161 17.22 -0.82 -4.60
CA ILE A 161 17.89 -1.09 -5.87
C ILE A 161 17.00 -2.02 -6.71
N ASP A 162 16.82 -1.66 -7.98
CA ASP A 162 16.25 -2.55 -8.99
C ASP A 162 17.14 -3.78 -9.24
N HIS A 163 16.55 -4.84 -9.81
CA HIS A 163 17.28 -5.99 -10.35
C HIS A 163 18.35 -5.63 -11.40
N SER A 164 18.26 -4.43 -11.98
CA SER A 164 19.21 -3.85 -12.94
C SER A 164 20.39 -3.11 -12.28
N GLY A 165 20.46 -3.07 -10.94
CA GLY A 165 21.51 -2.36 -10.19
C GLY A 165 21.29 -0.85 -10.05
N LYS A 166 20.15 -0.32 -10.51
CA LYS A 166 19.83 1.12 -10.42
C LYS A 166 19.17 1.45 -9.07
N GLU A 167 19.76 2.38 -8.32
CA GLU A 167 19.15 2.92 -7.10
C GLU A 167 17.91 3.79 -7.41
N TYR A 168 16.82 3.60 -6.66
CA TYR A 168 15.70 4.53 -6.63
C TYR A 168 16.00 5.69 -5.68
N PRO A 169 16.04 6.95 -6.15
CA PRO A 169 16.44 8.10 -5.33
C PRO A 169 15.37 8.56 -4.32
N ARG A 170 14.21 7.87 -4.23
CA ARG A 170 13.12 8.21 -3.33
C ARG A 170 12.93 7.10 -2.28
N PRO A 171 12.81 7.42 -0.99
CA PRO A 171 12.55 6.43 0.04
C PRO A 171 11.14 5.84 -0.10
N VAL A 172 11.04 4.52 0.03
CA VAL A 172 9.82 3.73 -0.04
C VAL A 172 9.48 3.20 1.36
N ASN A 173 8.19 3.24 1.74
CA ASN A 173 7.74 2.75 3.05
C ASN A 173 7.69 1.21 3.08
N GLY A 174 8.22 0.60 4.13
CA GLY A 174 8.22 -0.83 4.42
C GLY A 174 6.84 -1.46 4.47
N ASN A 175 5.78 -0.72 4.81
CA ASN A 175 4.39 -1.19 4.71
C ASN A 175 3.98 -1.59 3.28
N SER A 176 4.68 -1.07 2.26
CA SER A 176 4.49 -1.43 0.84
C SER A 176 5.43 -2.55 0.37
N LEU A 177 6.31 -3.04 1.25
CA LEU A 177 7.29 -4.09 0.97
C LEU A 177 6.93 -5.35 1.77
N LYS A 178 7.39 -6.51 1.30
CA LYS A 178 7.42 -7.73 2.12
C LYS A 178 8.81 -8.35 2.10
N PRO A 179 9.28 -8.90 3.23
CA PRO A 179 10.48 -9.72 3.23
C PRO A 179 10.23 -10.95 2.36
N VAL A 180 10.89 -11.01 1.21
CA VAL A 180 10.91 -12.20 0.36
C VAL A 180 11.75 -13.23 1.09
N ALA A 181 11.10 -14.23 1.68
CA ALA A 181 11.80 -15.35 2.31
C ALA A 181 12.53 -16.17 1.24
N LEU A 182 13.85 -15.98 1.11
CA LEU A 182 14.74 -16.75 0.21
C LEU A 182 14.93 -18.22 0.64
N ARG A 183 13.90 -18.86 1.21
CA ARG A 183 13.95 -20.19 1.84
C ARG A 183 13.72 -21.36 0.87
N SER A 184 13.96 -21.19 -0.44
CA SER A 184 13.69 -22.26 -1.43
C SER A 184 14.65 -22.33 -2.62
N LEU A 185 15.71 -21.52 -2.66
CA LEU A 185 16.55 -21.34 -3.86
C LEU A 185 18.07 -21.25 -3.62
N ILE A 186 18.52 -21.61 -2.41
CA ILE A 186 19.92 -21.97 -2.19
C ILE A 186 19.96 -23.49 -2.10
N VAL A 187 20.46 -24.13 -3.15
CA VAL A 187 20.81 -25.55 -3.16
C VAL A 187 22.30 -25.61 -3.46
N ASN A 188 23.09 -26.14 -2.53
CA ASN A 188 24.54 -26.23 -2.63
C ASN A 188 25.22 -24.87 -2.94
N ASP A 189 24.94 -23.85 -2.15
CA ASP A 189 25.49 -22.47 -2.24
C ASP A 189 25.33 -21.73 -3.58
N MET A 190 24.62 -22.31 -4.55
CA MET A 190 24.30 -21.63 -5.81
C MET A 190 22.91 -20.98 -5.76
N TRP A 191 22.83 -19.75 -6.25
CA TRP A 191 21.60 -19.00 -6.42
C TRP A 191 20.77 -19.58 -7.57
N ALA A 192 19.66 -20.25 -7.26
CA ALA A 192 18.69 -20.67 -8.26
C ALA A 192 17.69 -19.54 -8.57
N ALA A 193 17.45 -19.25 -9.85
CA ALA A 193 16.41 -18.29 -10.23
C ALA A 193 15.01 -18.84 -9.86
N PRO A 194 14.11 -18.02 -9.29
CA PRO A 194 12.74 -18.44 -8.97
C PRO A 194 12.02 -19.12 -10.15
N PRO A 195 11.23 -20.20 -9.92
CA PRO A 195 10.61 -20.97 -11.01
C PRO A 195 9.75 -20.13 -11.96
N ALA A 196 9.17 -19.03 -11.45
CA ALA A 196 8.41 -18.08 -12.25
C ALA A 196 9.27 -17.32 -13.27
N LEU A 197 10.49 -16.92 -12.91
CA LEU A 197 11.44 -16.25 -13.82
C LEU A 197 11.96 -17.24 -14.87
N VAL A 198 12.39 -18.43 -14.45
CA VAL A 198 12.80 -19.51 -15.36
C VAL A 198 11.68 -19.88 -16.37
N GLN A 199 10.41 -19.80 -15.96
CA GLN A 199 9.28 -19.96 -16.88
C GLN A 199 9.06 -18.75 -17.79
N LYS A 200 9.26 -17.50 -17.32
CA LYS A 200 9.18 -16.30 -18.17
C LYS A 200 10.27 -16.34 -19.25
N GLU A 201 11.50 -16.68 -18.90
CA GLU A 201 12.66 -16.83 -19.81
C GLU A 201 12.38 -17.89 -20.88
N LYS A 202 12.01 -19.13 -20.47
CA LYS A 202 11.63 -20.19 -21.42
C LYS A 202 10.47 -19.78 -22.34
N ARG A 203 9.54 -18.93 -21.88
CA ARG A 203 8.47 -18.35 -22.71
C ARG A 203 8.96 -17.24 -23.65
N ALA A 204 10.03 -16.53 -23.32
CA ALA A 204 10.71 -15.59 -24.21
C ALA A 204 11.51 -16.34 -25.28
N ASP A 205 12.33 -17.31 -24.89
CA ASP A 205 13.14 -18.13 -25.82
C ASP A 205 12.27 -18.87 -26.83
N THR A 206 11.17 -19.48 -26.39
CA THR A 206 10.22 -20.14 -27.30
C THR A 206 9.50 -19.17 -28.23
N LYS A 207 9.31 -17.89 -27.86
CA LYS A 207 8.81 -16.85 -28.78
C LYS A 207 9.89 -16.49 -29.81
N VAL A 208 11.14 -16.30 -29.40
CA VAL A 208 12.27 -15.99 -30.29
C VAL A 208 12.50 -17.13 -31.28
N ALA A 209 12.56 -18.39 -30.80
CA ALA A 209 12.70 -19.57 -31.64
C ALA A 209 11.54 -19.72 -32.65
N ARG A 210 10.29 -19.46 -32.24
CA ARG A 210 9.13 -19.43 -33.16
C ARG A 210 9.24 -18.31 -34.19
N ALA A 211 9.74 -17.13 -33.82
CA ALA A 211 9.96 -16.03 -34.75
C ALA A 211 11.08 -16.35 -35.77
N LEU A 212 12.17 -16.98 -35.33
CA LEU A 212 13.24 -17.48 -36.19
C LEU A 212 12.71 -18.54 -37.18
N LEU A 213 11.97 -19.55 -36.69
CA LEU A 213 11.34 -20.56 -37.54
C LEU A 213 10.33 -19.96 -38.55
N LYS A 214 9.65 -18.87 -38.19
CA LYS A 214 8.76 -18.16 -39.13
C LYS A 214 9.57 -17.40 -40.19
N LYS A 215 10.68 -16.76 -39.81
CA LYS A 215 11.60 -16.08 -40.74
C LYS A 215 12.28 -17.08 -41.70
N THR A 216 12.77 -18.22 -41.23
CA THR A 216 13.43 -19.23 -42.09
C THR A 216 12.43 -19.86 -43.07
N LYS A 217 11.19 -20.13 -42.64
CA LYS A 217 10.12 -20.58 -43.57
C LYS A 217 9.79 -19.54 -44.62
N ALA A 218 9.74 -18.25 -44.28
CA ALA A 218 9.52 -17.18 -45.25
C ALA A 218 10.68 -17.10 -46.27
N LEU A 219 11.93 -17.19 -45.80
CA LEU A 219 13.13 -17.22 -46.66
C LEU A 219 13.14 -18.44 -47.60
N ALA A 220 12.71 -19.61 -47.13
CA ALA A 220 12.59 -20.80 -47.97
C ALA A 220 11.54 -20.63 -49.09
N MET A 221 10.40 -20.01 -48.79
CA MET A 221 9.34 -19.73 -49.78
C MET A 221 9.73 -18.67 -50.83
N THR A 222 10.73 -17.83 -50.55
CA THR A 222 11.22 -16.81 -51.51
C THR A 222 12.35 -17.31 -52.42
N ARG A 223 12.94 -18.48 -52.18
CA ARG A 223 13.96 -19.07 -53.08
C ARG A 223 13.28 -19.81 -54.23
N LYS A 224 13.22 -19.21 -55.42
CA LYS A 224 12.78 -19.92 -56.64
C LYS A 224 13.80 -21.02 -57.03
N PRO A 225 13.36 -22.20 -57.49
CA PRO A 225 14.25 -23.24 -58.01
C PRO A 225 14.83 -22.84 -59.37
N LYS A 226 16.09 -23.24 -59.62
CA LYS A 226 16.76 -23.09 -60.92
C LYS A 226 16.29 -24.22 -61.86
N PRO A 227 15.95 -23.95 -63.14
CA PRO A 227 15.35 -24.96 -64.01
C PRO A 227 16.37 -25.97 -64.56
N THR A 228 15.97 -27.23 -64.64
CA THR A 228 16.66 -28.34 -65.34
C THR A 228 15.65 -29.14 -66.15
N THR A 229 16.00 -29.53 -67.37
CA THR A 229 15.08 -30.00 -68.43
C THR A 229 15.08 -31.52 -68.66
N GLY A 230 13.91 -32.17 -68.55
CA GLY A 230 13.54 -33.46 -69.20
C GLY A 230 14.26 -34.75 -68.73
N VAL A 231 13.78 -35.99 -68.94
CA VAL A 231 12.58 -36.60 -69.61
C VAL A 231 12.38 -38.04 -69.02
N GLY A 232 11.16 -38.62 -68.95
CA GLY A 232 11.01 -40.11 -69.05
C GLY A 232 9.98 -40.93 -68.23
N LYS A 233 8.75 -41.09 -68.76
CA LYS A 233 7.84 -42.29 -68.79
C LYS A 233 7.53 -43.21 -67.56
N LYS A 234 6.25 -43.13 -67.10
CA LYS A 234 5.18 -44.17 -66.90
C LYS A 234 5.40 -45.58 -66.25
N GLY A 235 4.56 -45.91 -65.25
CA GLY A 235 4.13 -47.27 -64.83
C GLY A 235 3.10 -47.23 -63.65
N PRO A 236 2.08 -48.13 -63.49
CA PRO A 236 0.79 -47.72 -62.88
C PRO A 236 0.07 -48.63 -61.83
N VAL A 237 -1.02 -48.09 -61.22
CA VAL A 237 -2.13 -48.74 -60.43
C VAL A 237 -1.73 -49.22 -59.00
N THR A 238 -2.49 -49.04 -57.89
CA THR A 238 -3.95 -49.25 -57.63
C THR A 238 -4.55 -48.31 -56.55
N LEU A 239 -5.84 -47.97 -56.68
CA LEU A 239 -6.72 -47.31 -55.68
C LEU A 239 -7.52 -48.41 -54.91
N THR A 240 -8.21 -48.25 -53.77
CA THR A 240 -9.19 -47.22 -53.33
C THR A 240 -9.49 -47.39 -51.79
N PRO A 241 -10.59 -46.93 -51.13
CA PRO A 241 -10.47 -46.09 -49.90
C PRO A 241 -11.24 -46.61 -48.64
N ALA A 242 -11.25 -45.82 -47.54
CA ALA A 242 -12.43 -45.57 -46.66
C ALA A 242 -12.11 -44.56 -45.51
N GLN A 243 -13.14 -44.10 -44.78
CA GLN A 243 -13.15 -42.87 -43.94
C GLN A 243 -13.27 -43.13 -42.39
N PRO A 244 -13.15 -42.07 -41.53
CA PRO A 244 -13.08 -42.14 -40.04
C PRO A 244 -14.51 -42.04 -39.40
N PRO A 245 -14.78 -41.58 -38.13
CA PRO A 245 -13.93 -41.15 -36.98
C PRO A 245 -14.37 -41.68 -35.58
N GLY A 246 -13.65 -41.31 -34.50
CA GLY A 246 -14.05 -41.68 -33.12
C GLY A 246 -13.49 -40.80 -31.98
N ARG A 247 -14.30 -40.66 -30.91
CA ARG A 247 -14.01 -39.97 -29.62
C ARG A 247 -14.20 -41.00 -28.49
N ARG A 248 -13.84 -40.84 -27.20
CA ARG A 248 -13.43 -39.72 -26.32
C ARG A 248 -12.82 -40.36 -25.03
N LEU A 249 -11.81 -39.82 -24.33
CA LEU A 249 -11.91 -39.20 -22.96
C LEU A 249 -10.61 -39.42 -22.12
N ARG A 250 -10.51 -38.73 -20.97
CA ARG A 250 -9.38 -38.77 -20.01
C ARG A 250 -9.51 -39.90 -18.97
N LEU A 251 -8.36 -40.38 -18.47
CA LEU A 251 -8.25 -41.08 -17.17
C LEU A 251 -7.73 -40.14 -16.07
N LYS A 252 -8.35 -40.18 -14.89
CA LYS A 252 -7.77 -39.69 -13.63
C LYS A 252 -7.25 -40.89 -12.85
N LEU A 253 -6.04 -40.83 -12.32
CA LEU A 253 -5.57 -41.75 -11.27
C LEU A 253 -5.81 -41.09 -9.90
N GLY A 254 -6.52 -41.81 -9.03
CA GLY A 254 -6.78 -41.41 -7.65
C GLY A 254 -5.70 -41.93 -6.68
N ALA A 255 -5.73 -41.44 -5.44
CA ALA A 255 -4.78 -41.84 -4.39
C ALA A 255 -5.01 -43.29 -3.90
N PRO A 256 -3.96 -43.98 -3.42
CA PRO A 256 -4.06 -45.35 -2.92
C PRO A 256 -4.78 -45.45 -1.55
N PRO A 257 -5.42 -46.59 -1.23
CA PRO A 257 -6.22 -46.77 -0.02
C PRO A 257 -5.39 -46.98 1.26
N ARG A 258 -5.98 -46.61 2.40
CA ARG A 258 -5.46 -46.92 3.75
C ARG A 258 -5.55 -48.41 4.05
N LYS A 259 -4.57 -48.95 4.78
CA LYS A 259 -4.67 -50.28 5.41
C LYS A 259 -5.49 -50.20 6.70
N LEU A 260 -6.36 -51.19 6.92
CA LEU A 260 -6.99 -51.49 8.22
C LEU A 260 -6.16 -52.54 8.97
N CYS A 261 -6.30 -52.55 10.29
CA CYS A 261 -5.52 -53.39 11.21
C CYS A 261 -5.86 -54.88 11.11
N LYS A 262 -4.94 -55.71 11.61
CA LYS A 262 -5.24 -57.02 12.21
C LYS A 262 -4.50 -57.14 13.54
N GLU A 263 -5.22 -57.67 14.52
CA GLU A 263 -4.79 -58.15 15.85
C GLU A 263 -3.97 -57.17 16.71
#